data_AF-A0AAV5YPY9-F1
#
_entry.id   AF-A0AAV5YPY9-F1
#
_cell.length_a   1.000
_cell.length_b   1.000
_cell.length_c   1.000
_cell.angle_alpha   90.00
_cell.angle_beta   90.00
_cell.angle_gamma   90.00
#
_symmetry.space_group_name_H-M   'P 1'
#
loop_
_entity.id
_entity.type
_entity.pdbx_description
1 polymer ?
#
loop_
_entity_poly.entity_id
_entity_poly.type
_entity_poly.pdbx_seq_one_letter_code
_entity_poly.pdbx_strand_id
1 'polypeptide(L)'
;MRLARKVTISVLALFIPPTVVAGLVLILLHRRGLLEEPGTLLMAGLAGLAVMVAYLAVVAMGLGRSLVRTVEELRHGAELIATVNPDHRLEVRTGDELQALGDEINRLGDRLRAAGAGPDTAPAPGALEPATWGGAQAARVTAPLDALTFVVLDTETTGIRPEAGDRVVWLAAVRVIGAEVRQHEVFDVLVDPGRPVPPESVRIHGIDNDVLVGAPTLEAVLPSFYEFVGNAVVVGHEVSFDLRFLAPVARRLGLPPLSARAVLDTGDLSRAVHRSATGHDLEALALRLGVPVISRHSALGDALTTAEILVRLLALLKNRGVSTLGEALEAARRARTPAL
;
A
#
# COMPACT_ATOMS: atom_id res chain seq x y z
N MET A 1 -6.55 -8.95 24.64
CA MET A 1 -7.71 -8.44 25.41
C MET A 1 -8.68 -7.56 24.61
N ARG A 2 -8.25 -6.68 23.70
CA ARG A 2 -9.17 -5.75 22.98
C ARG A 2 -9.97 -6.37 21.82
N LEU A 3 -9.42 -7.36 21.10
CA LEU A 3 -10.16 -8.07 20.04
C LEU A 3 -11.20 -9.05 20.60
N ALA A 4 -10.85 -9.77 21.67
CA ALA A 4 -11.82 -10.54 22.46
C ALA A 4 -12.98 -9.64 22.92
N ARG A 5 -12.70 -8.39 23.35
CA ARG A 5 -13.74 -7.42 23.70
C ARG A 5 -14.60 -6.97 22.51
N LYS A 6 -14.03 -6.77 21.31
CA LYS A 6 -14.78 -6.44 20.08
C LYS A 6 -15.66 -7.61 19.61
N VAL A 7 -15.14 -8.84 19.60
CA VAL A 7 -15.91 -10.06 19.29
C VAL A 7 -16.99 -10.29 20.34
N THR A 8 -16.68 -10.14 21.63
CA THR A 8 -17.68 -10.22 22.70
C THR A 8 -18.75 -9.15 22.55
N ILE A 9 -18.43 -7.90 22.18
CA ILE A 9 -19.44 -6.85 21.95
C ILE A 9 -20.29 -7.15 20.70
N SER A 10 -19.69 -7.61 19.60
CA SER A 10 -20.42 -8.00 18.39
C SER A 10 -21.31 -9.24 18.62
N VAL A 11 -20.85 -10.18 19.44
CA VAL A 11 -21.62 -11.36 19.89
C VAL A 11 -22.71 -10.93 20.88
N LEU A 12 -22.44 -10.02 21.83
CA LEU A 12 -23.46 -9.50 22.76
C LEU A 12 -24.56 -8.71 22.03
N ALA A 13 -24.19 -7.98 20.98
CA ALA A 13 -25.12 -7.28 20.08
C ALA A 13 -26.00 -8.25 19.27
N LEU A 14 -25.55 -9.50 19.10
CA LEU A 14 -26.33 -10.60 18.54
C LEU A 14 -27.33 -11.20 19.55
N PHE A 15 -27.03 -11.13 20.86
CA PHE A 15 -27.82 -11.80 21.92
C PHE A 15 -28.93 -10.95 22.55
N ILE A 16 -28.88 -9.62 22.44
CA ILE A 16 -30.06 -8.76 22.67
C ILE A 16 -30.39 -8.09 21.35
N PRO A 17 -31.07 -8.80 20.43
CA PRO A 17 -31.34 -8.25 19.13
C PRO A 17 -32.16 -6.97 19.29
N PRO A 18 -31.91 -5.93 18.48
CA PRO A 18 -32.69 -4.69 18.48
C PRO A 18 -34.20 -4.91 18.40
N THR A 19 -34.63 -6.08 17.90
CA THR A 19 -36.02 -6.56 17.88
C THR A 19 -36.62 -6.77 19.27
N VAL A 20 -35.85 -7.25 20.25
CA VAL A 20 -36.30 -7.41 21.64
C VAL A 20 -36.49 -6.04 22.28
N VAL A 21 -35.55 -5.12 22.07
CA VAL A 21 -35.64 -3.74 22.58
C VAL A 21 -36.80 -2.99 21.91
N ALA A 22 -36.92 -3.08 20.57
CA ALA A 22 -38.01 -2.48 19.82
C ALA A 22 -39.38 -3.05 20.21
N GLY A 23 -39.46 -4.37 20.42
CA GLY A 23 -40.66 -5.03 20.93
C GLY A 23 -41.04 -4.55 22.33
N LEU A 24 -40.07 -4.41 23.24
CA LEU A 24 -40.30 -3.87 24.58
C LEU A 24 -40.81 -2.42 24.53
N VAL A 25 -40.21 -1.60 23.66
CA VAL A 25 -40.61 -0.20 23.46
C VAL A 25 -42.04 -0.12 22.91
N LEU A 26 -42.39 -0.92 21.92
CA LEU A 26 -43.76 -0.98 21.38
C LEU A 26 -44.77 -1.41 22.45
N ILE A 27 -44.45 -2.42 23.27
CA ILE A 27 -45.28 -2.85 24.39
C ILE A 27 -45.48 -1.72 25.42
N LEU A 28 -44.41 -0.99 25.75
CA LEU A 28 -44.46 0.15 26.69
C LEU A 28 -45.27 1.33 26.14
N LEU A 29 -45.13 1.64 24.85
CA LEU A 29 -45.88 2.70 24.18
C LEU A 29 -47.37 2.36 24.08
N HIS A 30 -47.71 1.10 23.77
CA HIS A 30 -49.10 0.63 23.76
C HIS A 30 -49.73 0.69 25.16
N ARG A 31 -49.01 0.26 26.21
CA ARG A 31 -49.48 0.36 27.60
C ARG A 31 -49.72 1.79 28.09
N ARG A 32 -49.10 2.79 27.45
CA ARG A 32 -49.31 4.22 27.74
C ARG A 32 -50.42 4.87 26.92
N GLY A 33 -51.15 4.10 26.10
CA GLY A 33 -52.22 4.62 25.23
C GLY A 33 -51.69 5.39 24.01
N LEU A 34 -50.39 5.34 23.72
CA LEU A 34 -49.77 6.13 22.65
C LEU A 34 -49.89 5.46 21.27
N LEU A 35 -50.42 4.24 21.19
CA LEU A 35 -50.56 3.43 19.98
C LEU A 35 -51.99 2.87 19.81
N GLU A 36 -53.02 3.64 20.21
CA GLU A 36 -54.43 3.21 20.13
C GLU A 36 -55.00 3.29 18.71
N GLU A 37 -54.51 4.21 17.89
CA GLU A 37 -54.90 4.35 16.49
C GLU A 37 -54.25 3.26 15.61
N PRO A 38 -55.02 2.49 14.83
CA PRO A 38 -54.49 1.42 13.98
C PRO A 38 -53.39 1.88 13.02
N GLY A 39 -53.51 3.10 12.49
CA GLY A 39 -52.51 3.70 11.60
C GLY A 39 -51.17 3.95 12.29
N THR A 40 -51.19 4.41 13.55
CA THR A 40 -49.98 4.70 14.33
C THR A 40 -49.22 3.42 14.68
N LEU A 41 -49.95 2.34 15.01
CA LEU A 41 -49.37 1.03 15.28
C LEU A 41 -48.66 0.46 14.05
N LEU A 42 -49.30 0.55 12.87
CA LEU A 42 -48.72 0.11 11.60
C LEU A 42 -47.44 0.88 11.26
N MET A 43 -47.46 2.21 11.37
CA MET A 43 -46.30 3.05 11.09
C MET A 43 -45.13 2.79 12.05
N ALA A 44 -45.41 2.57 13.34
CA ALA A 44 -44.40 2.21 14.32
C ALA A 44 -43.78 0.83 14.02
N GLY A 45 -44.60 -0.15 13.58
CA GLY A 45 -44.12 -1.46 13.14
C GLY A 45 -43.22 -1.38 11.91
N LEU A 46 -43.61 -0.60 10.89
CA LEU A 46 -42.81 -0.39 9.68
C LEU A 46 -41.48 0.32 9.97
N ALA A 47 -41.48 1.33 10.85
CA ALA A 47 -40.26 2.01 11.29
C ALA A 47 -39.32 1.06 12.03
N GLY A 48 -39.84 0.20 12.91
CA GLY A 48 -39.06 -0.84 13.59
C GLY A 48 -38.44 -1.84 12.61
N LEU A 49 -39.21 -2.28 11.60
CA LEU A 49 -38.72 -3.15 10.54
C LEU A 49 -37.60 -2.50 9.72
N ALA A 50 -37.73 -1.22 9.36
CA ALA A 50 -36.71 -0.48 8.61
C ALA A 50 -35.39 -0.36 9.40
N VAL A 51 -35.47 -0.05 10.70
CA VAL A 51 -34.30 0.00 11.59
C VAL A 51 -33.63 -1.37 11.71
N MET A 52 -34.43 -2.44 11.80
CA MET A 52 -33.90 -3.81 11.83
C MET A 52 -33.17 -4.18 10.55
N VAL A 53 -33.75 -3.88 9.37
CA VAL A 53 -33.11 -4.15 8.07
C VAL A 53 -31.80 -3.37 7.94
N ALA A 54 -31.79 -2.09 8.33
CA ALA A 54 -30.58 -1.27 8.32
C ALA A 54 -29.49 -1.84 9.26
N TYR A 55 -29.88 -2.27 10.46
CA TYR A 55 -28.95 -2.90 11.41
C TYR A 55 -28.36 -4.20 10.86
N LEU A 56 -29.19 -5.10 10.30
CA LEU A 56 -28.75 -6.34 9.69
C LEU A 56 -27.80 -6.09 8.51
N ALA A 57 -28.07 -5.07 7.69
CA ALA A 57 -27.18 -4.67 6.60
C ALA A 57 -25.81 -4.20 7.10
N VAL A 58 -25.77 -3.40 8.17
CA VAL A 58 -24.50 -2.95 8.79
C VAL A 58 -23.70 -4.13 9.35
N VAL A 59 -24.35 -5.05 10.07
CA VAL A 59 -23.70 -6.26 10.60
C VAL A 59 -23.18 -7.14 9.46
N ALA A 60 -23.97 -7.36 8.41
CA ALA A 60 -23.58 -8.15 7.25
C ALA A 60 -22.38 -7.52 6.51
N MET A 61 -22.40 -6.20 6.29
CA MET A 61 -21.27 -5.49 5.69
C MET A 61 -20.01 -5.56 6.55
N GLY A 62 -20.13 -5.45 7.87
CA GLY A 62 -19.00 -5.57 8.80
C GLY A 62 -18.36 -6.96 8.77
N LEU A 63 -19.18 -8.01 8.81
CA LEU A 63 -18.73 -9.40 8.67
C LEU A 63 -18.09 -9.65 7.30
N GLY A 64 -18.71 -9.16 6.23
CA GLY A 64 -18.18 -9.29 4.87
C GLY A 64 -16.81 -8.64 4.71
N ARG A 65 -16.63 -7.40 5.20
CA ARG A 65 -15.32 -6.72 5.16
C ARG A 65 -14.27 -7.45 5.98
N SER A 66 -14.64 -7.97 7.16
CA SER A 66 -13.72 -8.75 8.00
C SER A 66 -13.23 -10.00 7.29
N LEU A 67 -14.14 -10.76 6.65
CA LEU A 67 -13.79 -11.97 5.92
C LEU A 67 -12.91 -11.67 4.70
N VAL A 68 -13.29 -10.68 3.88
CA VAL A 68 -12.52 -10.27 2.70
C VAL A 68 -11.11 -9.84 3.11
N ARG A 69 -10.98 -9.05 4.17
CA ARG A 69 -9.68 -8.63 4.68
C ARG A 69 -8.82 -9.81 5.12
N THR A 70 -9.38 -10.75 5.89
CA THR A 70 -8.61 -11.92 6.35
C THR A 70 -8.20 -12.80 5.18
N VAL A 71 -9.06 -12.99 4.18
CA VAL A 71 -8.73 -13.75 2.96
C VAL A 71 -7.62 -13.04 2.17
N GLU A 72 -7.67 -11.72 2.06
CA GLU A 72 -6.64 -10.95 1.34
C GLU A 72 -5.31 -10.93 2.09
N GLU A 73 -5.31 -10.80 3.42
CA GLU A 73 -4.13 -10.96 4.28
C GLU A 73 -3.51 -12.35 4.08
N LEU A 74 -4.32 -13.41 4.08
CA LEU A 74 -3.88 -14.78 3.82
C LEU A 74 -3.30 -14.94 2.40
N ARG A 75 -3.97 -14.39 1.37
CA ARG A 75 -3.52 -14.46 -0.03
C ARG A 75 -2.18 -13.75 -0.20
N HIS A 76 -2.09 -12.51 0.28
CA HIS A 76 -0.91 -11.68 0.14
C HIS A 76 0.27 -12.25 0.94
N GLY A 77 0.05 -12.64 2.20
CA GLY A 77 1.13 -13.23 2.99
C GLY A 77 1.53 -14.63 2.50
N ALA A 78 0.64 -15.41 1.90
CA ALA A 78 1.02 -16.66 1.21
C ALA A 78 1.91 -16.40 0.00
N GLU A 79 1.57 -15.40 -0.82
CA GLU A 79 2.38 -14.99 -1.97
C GLU A 79 3.75 -14.48 -1.51
N LEU A 80 3.78 -13.63 -0.47
CA LEU A 80 5.03 -13.16 0.15
C LEU A 80 5.87 -14.34 0.66
N ILE A 81 5.29 -15.27 1.42
CA ILE A 81 6.01 -16.43 1.97
C ILE A 81 6.55 -17.34 0.87
N ALA A 82 5.77 -17.55 -0.20
CA ALA A 82 6.15 -18.45 -1.28
C ALA A 82 7.17 -17.85 -2.26
N THR A 83 7.19 -16.52 -2.43
CA THR A 83 7.95 -15.87 -3.52
C THR A 83 8.97 -14.83 -3.07
N VAL A 84 8.81 -14.25 -1.87
CA VAL A 84 9.56 -13.06 -1.43
C VAL A 84 10.27 -13.22 -0.09
N ASN A 85 9.68 -13.88 0.89
CA ASN A 85 10.27 -14.00 2.21
C ASN A 85 9.66 -15.18 2.97
N PRO A 86 10.32 -16.35 2.95
CA PRO A 86 9.86 -17.52 3.72
C PRO A 86 9.77 -17.27 5.23
N ASP A 87 10.40 -16.21 5.76
CA ASP A 87 10.33 -15.80 7.18
C ASP A 87 9.19 -14.82 7.48
N HIS A 88 8.46 -14.33 6.48
CA HIS A 88 7.23 -13.56 6.71
C HIS A 88 6.23 -14.44 7.48
N ARG A 89 5.53 -13.86 8.45
CA ARG A 89 4.57 -14.59 9.28
C ARG A 89 3.21 -13.91 9.24
N LEU A 90 2.22 -14.70 8.87
CA LEU A 90 0.82 -14.33 8.92
C LEU A 90 0.34 -14.36 10.37
N GLU A 91 -0.18 -13.24 10.87
CA GLU A 91 -0.79 -13.15 12.20
C GLU A 91 -2.32 -13.14 12.12
N VAL A 92 -2.91 -14.22 11.58
CA VAL A 92 -4.37 -14.37 11.50
C VAL A 92 -4.91 -14.86 12.85
N ARG A 93 -5.77 -14.06 13.50
CA ARG A 93 -6.30 -14.35 14.85
C ARG A 93 -7.84 -14.39 14.86
N THR A 94 -8.41 -15.33 14.11
CA THR A 94 -9.87 -15.50 13.96
C THR A 94 -10.45 -16.64 14.81
N GLY A 95 -9.62 -17.60 15.24
CA GLY A 95 -10.03 -18.74 16.07
C GLY A 95 -10.78 -19.84 15.30
N ASP A 96 -10.75 -19.81 13.97
CA ASP A 96 -11.49 -20.68 13.07
C ASP A 96 -10.59 -21.26 11.95
N GLU A 97 -11.20 -21.76 10.87
CA GLU A 97 -10.52 -22.38 9.73
C GLU A 97 -9.55 -21.42 9.00
N LEU A 98 -9.82 -20.11 9.02
CA LEU A 98 -8.94 -19.11 8.40
C LEU A 98 -7.64 -18.93 9.20
N GLN A 99 -7.71 -19.03 10.53
CA GLN A 99 -6.52 -19.06 11.37
C GLN A 99 -5.71 -20.34 11.13
N ALA A 100 -6.38 -21.50 11.02
CA ALA A 100 -5.71 -22.76 10.72
C ALA A 100 -4.98 -22.72 9.36
N LEU A 101 -5.56 -22.08 8.36
CA LEU A 101 -4.93 -21.86 7.06
C LEU A 101 -3.72 -20.93 7.16
N GLY A 102 -3.80 -19.83 7.92
CA GLY A 102 -2.66 -18.94 8.16
C GLY A 102 -1.50 -19.66 8.85
N ASP A 103 -1.79 -20.49 9.85
CA ASP A 103 -0.81 -21.34 10.53
C ASP A 103 -0.20 -22.40 9.58
N GLU A 104 -0.97 -22.91 8.62
CA GLU A 104 -0.47 -23.84 7.60
C GLU A 104 0.46 -23.16 6.60
N ILE A 105 0.14 -21.94 6.17
CA ILE A 105 0.99 -21.13 5.30
C ILE A 105 2.30 -20.78 6.02
N ASN A 106 2.25 -20.41 7.31
CA ASN A 106 3.47 -20.18 8.12
C ASN A 106 4.35 -21.43 8.17
N ARG A 107 3.74 -22.62 8.38
CA ARG A 107 4.44 -23.92 8.33
C ARG A 107 4.97 -24.27 6.95
N LEU A 108 4.37 -23.75 5.88
CA LEU A 108 4.92 -23.87 4.52
C LEU A 108 6.19 -23.01 4.38
N GLY A 109 6.18 -21.79 4.91
CA GLY A 109 7.37 -20.93 4.98
C GLY A 109 8.54 -21.61 5.71
N ASP A 110 8.27 -22.23 6.86
CA ASP A 110 9.28 -23.00 7.61
C ASP A 110 9.87 -24.16 6.77
N ARG A 111 9.03 -24.86 5.99
CA ARG A 111 9.44 -25.96 5.10
C ARG A 111 10.25 -25.47 3.91
N LEU A 112 9.85 -24.36 3.28
CA LEU A 112 10.60 -23.73 2.19
C LEU A 112 11.99 -23.31 2.65
N ARG A 113 12.09 -22.73 3.85
CA ARG A 113 13.37 -22.41 4.48
C ARG A 113 14.22 -23.66 4.72
N ALA A 114 13.66 -24.70 5.33
CA ALA A 114 14.38 -25.95 5.60
C ALA A 114 14.86 -26.65 4.31
N ALA A 115 14.16 -26.46 3.20
CA ALA A 115 14.52 -26.97 1.87
C ALA A 115 15.58 -26.12 1.14
N GLY A 116 16.09 -25.05 1.76
CA GLY A 116 17.09 -24.16 1.15
C GLY A 116 16.52 -23.14 0.15
N ALA A 117 15.20 -22.93 0.15
CA ALA A 117 14.54 -21.89 -0.65
C ALA A 117 14.45 -20.54 0.08
N GLY A 118 15.44 -20.22 0.93
CA GLY A 118 15.58 -18.97 1.68
C GLY A 118 16.96 -18.35 1.46
N PRO A 119 17.14 -17.04 1.75
CA PRO A 119 18.21 -16.22 1.20
C PRO A 119 19.57 -16.43 1.91
N ASP A 120 20.12 -17.63 1.86
CA ASP A 120 21.53 -17.87 2.23
C ASP A 120 22.46 -17.49 1.06
N THR A 121 22.46 -16.20 0.73
CA THR A 121 23.62 -15.44 0.18
C THR A 121 23.42 -13.92 0.27
N ALA A 122 22.33 -13.41 0.86
CA ALA A 122 22.24 -11.98 1.12
C ALA A 122 23.17 -11.64 2.30
N PRO A 123 24.21 -10.81 2.12
CA PRO A 123 25.01 -10.40 3.26
C PRO A 123 24.07 -9.68 4.24
N ALA A 124 24.21 -9.99 5.55
CA ALA A 124 23.62 -9.15 6.60
C ALA A 124 23.85 -7.68 6.26
N PRO A 125 22.91 -6.76 6.53
CA PRO A 125 23.07 -5.34 6.21
C PRO A 125 24.39 -4.88 6.81
N GLY A 126 25.42 -4.85 5.96
CA GLY A 126 26.73 -4.36 6.34
C GLY A 126 26.48 -2.95 6.76
N ALA A 127 27.00 -2.57 7.93
CA ALA A 127 26.99 -1.19 8.39
C ALA A 127 27.46 -0.31 7.22
N LEU A 128 26.50 0.29 6.51
CA LEU A 128 26.79 1.23 5.45
C LEU A 128 27.32 2.43 6.21
N GLU A 129 28.60 2.73 5.98
CA GLU A 129 29.25 3.96 6.40
C GLU A 129 28.26 5.13 6.29
N PRO A 130 28.15 5.99 7.32
CA PRO A 130 27.15 7.06 7.37
C PRO A 130 27.19 7.84 6.06
N ALA A 131 26.11 7.75 5.29
CA ALA A 131 26.07 8.29 3.94
C ALA A 131 26.36 9.79 3.99
N THR A 132 27.44 10.24 3.35
CA THR A 132 27.66 11.66 3.10
C THR A 132 26.65 12.11 2.06
N TRP A 133 25.56 12.74 2.53
CA TRP A 133 24.51 13.27 1.67
C TRP A 133 25.01 14.49 0.91
N GLY A 134 25.07 14.42 -0.43
CA GLY A 134 25.22 15.61 -1.30
C GLY A 134 26.42 15.66 -2.25
N GLY A 135 27.41 14.75 -2.16
CA GLY A 135 28.66 14.88 -2.93
C GLY A 135 28.70 14.25 -4.34
N ALA A 136 27.78 13.33 -4.67
CA ALA A 136 28.01 12.36 -5.75
C ALA A 136 27.15 12.52 -7.02
N GLN A 137 26.42 13.62 -7.21
CA GLN A 137 25.42 13.69 -8.28
C GLN A 137 26.03 13.91 -9.69
N ALA A 138 27.10 14.69 -9.81
CA ALA A 138 27.76 14.95 -11.10
C ALA A 138 28.44 13.70 -11.68
N ALA A 139 29.05 12.87 -10.83
CA ALA A 139 29.75 11.64 -11.24
C ALA A 139 28.83 10.52 -11.74
N ARG A 140 27.51 10.63 -11.53
CA ARG A 140 26.54 9.59 -11.84
C ARG A 140 25.85 9.74 -13.18
N VAL A 141 25.86 10.94 -13.74
CA VAL A 141 25.22 11.23 -15.03
C VAL A 141 25.83 10.38 -16.15
N THR A 142 27.13 10.06 -16.06
CA THR A 142 27.84 9.18 -17.00
C THR A 142 27.80 7.70 -16.63
N ALA A 143 27.22 7.34 -15.48
CA ALA A 143 27.19 5.95 -15.03
C ALA A 143 26.26 5.11 -15.96
N PRO A 144 26.71 3.91 -16.39
CA PRO A 144 25.88 2.98 -17.14
C PRO A 144 24.61 2.60 -16.37
N LEU A 145 23.48 2.47 -17.06
CA LEU A 145 22.19 2.14 -16.44
C LEU A 145 22.21 0.77 -15.74
N ASP A 146 22.98 -0.19 -16.25
CA ASP A 146 23.16 -1.54 -15.67
C ASP A 146 24.16 -1.57 -14.49
N ALA A 147 24.90 -0.50 -14.23
CA ALA A 147 25.76 -0.36 -13.07
C ALA A 147 25.07 0.35 -11.89
N LEU A 148 23.82 0.78 -12.06
CA LEU A 148 23.10 1.58 -11.07
C LEU A 148 22.24 0.71 -10.15
N THR A 149 22.06 1.24 -8.93
CA THR A 149 21.02 0.83 -8.01
C THR A 149 19.88 1.83 -8.11
N PHE A 150 18.67 1.33 -8.30
CA PHE A 150 17.43 2.10 -8.24
C PHE A 150 16.65 1.69 -7.00
N VAL A 151 15.92 2.65 -6.43
CA VAL A 151 14.91 2.40 -5.41
C VAL A 151 13.60 2.94 -5.97
N VAL A 152 12.69 2.02 -6.26
CA VAL A 152 11.38 2.27 -6.83
C VAL A 152 10.41 2.38 -5.66
N LEU A 153 9.76 3.52 -5.49
CA LEU A 153 8.86 3.78 -4.38
C LEU A 153 7.45 4.10 -4.84
N ASP A 154 6.51 3.87 -3.95
CA ASP A 154 5.10 4.22 -4.08
C ASP A 154 4.52 4.57 -2.70
N THR A 155 3.49 5.40 -2.68
CA THR A 155 2.79 5.83 -1.47
C THR A 155 1.28 5.76 -1.62
N GLU A 156 0.62 5.24 -0.59
CA GLU A 156 -0.83 5.42 -0.41
C GLU A 156 -1.09 6.53 0.59
N THR A 157 -2.17 7.29 0.36
CA THR A 157 -2.39 8.57 1.06
C THR A 157 -3.86 8.79 1.41
N THR A 158 -4.11 9.63 2.42
CA THR A 158 -5.46 10.03 2.85
C THR A 158 -6.19 10.92 1.84
N GLY A 159 -5.65 11.14 0.64
CA GLY A 159 -6.13 12.10 -0.34
C GLY A 159 -4.98 12.64 -1.18
N ILE A 160 -5.26 13.50 -2.16
CA ILE A 160 -4.27 13.89 -3.16
C ILE A 160 -3.58 15.23 -2.90
N ARG A 161 -3.77 15.90 -1.75
CA ARG A 161 -3.27 17.27 -1.48
C ARG A 161 -2.54 17.38 -0.13
N PRO A 162 -1.21 17.18 -0.06
CA PRO A 162 -0.45 17.34 1.17
C PRO A 162 -0.49 18.78 1.71
N GLU A 163 -0.58 19.78 0.82
CA GLU A 163 -0.76 21.18 1.19
C GLU A 163 -2.11 21.46 1.87
N ALA A 164 -3.14 20.67 1.57
CA ALA A 164 -4.45 20.74 2.21
C ALA A 164 -4.57 19.85 3.45
N GLY A 165 -3.48 19.21 3.88
CA GLY A 165 -3.45 18.37 5.07
C GLY A 165 -3.51 16.87 4.83
N ASP A 166 -3.51 16.39 3.58
CA ASP A 166 -3.43 14.95 3.31
C ASP A 166 -2.07 14.37 3.71
N ARG A 167 -2.06 13.10 4.10
CA ARG A 167 -0.91 12.43 4.71
C ARG A 167 -0.73 11.02 4.13
N VAL A 168 0.49 10.51 4.22
CA VAL A 168 0.83 9.13 3.83
C VAL A 168 0.22 8.16 4.85
N VAL A 169 -0.36 7.07 4.35
CA VAL A 169 -0.84 5.93 5.15
C VAL A 169 -0.05 4.66 4.89
N TRP A 170 0.69 4.61 3.77
CA TRP A 170 1.56 3.50 3.42
C TRP A 170 2.73 4.02 2.58
N LEU A 171 3.95 3.66 2.96
CA LEU A 171 5.15 3.92 2.18
C LEU A 171 5.83 2.60 1.87
N ALA A 172 6.02 2.32 0.59
CA ALA A 172 6.77 1.14 0.15
C ALA A 172 7.85 1.51 -0.86
N ALA A 173 8.89 0.67 -0.93
CA ALA A 173 9.87 0.72 -1.98
C ALA A 173 10.56 -0.63 -2.20
N VAL A 174 11.09 -0.83 -3.40
CA VAL A 174 11.86 -2.03 -3.77
C VAL A 174 13.16 -1.63 -4.46
N ARG A 175 14.22 -2.40 -4.21
CA ARG A 175 15.51 -2.18 -4.88
C ARG A 175 15.55 -2.87 -6.25
N VAL A 176 16.14 -2.19 -7.22
CA VAL A 176 16.53 -2.78 -8.51
C VAL A 176 18.04 -2.62 -8.66
N ILE A 177 18.76 -3.71 -8.87
CA ILE A 177 20.22 -3.71 -9.04
C ILE A 177 20.54 -4.42 -10.35
N GLY A 178 21.26 -3.73 -11.25
CA GLY A 178 21.71 -4.35 -12.50
C GLY A 178 20.57 -4.74 -13.43
N ALA A 179 19.51 -3.93 -13.47
CA ALA A 179 18.27 -4.21 -14.21
C ALA A 179 17.54 -5.50 -13.76
N GLU A 180 17.69 -5.87 -12.50
CA GLU A 180 16.98 -6.99 -11.89
C GLU A 180 16.27 -6.51 -10.61
N VAL A 181 14.99 -6.85 -10.48
CA VAL A 181 14.18 -6.51 -9.30
C VAL A 181 14.60 -7.38 -8.13
N ARG A 182 15.05 -6.77 -7.04
CA ARG A 182 15.37 -7.45 -5.79
C ARG A 182 14.11 -7.56 -4.96
N GLN A 183 13.24 -8.51 -5.31
CA GLN A 183 11.91 -8.67 -4.70
C GLN A 183 11.94 -8.77 -3.16
N HIS A 184 13.06 -9.22 -2.59
CA HIS A 184 13.25 -9.43 -1.15
C HIS A 184 13.89 -8.22 -0.44
N GLU A 185 14.44 -7.26 -1.20
CA GLU A 185 15.00 -6.01 -0.68
C GLU A 185 13.94 -4.92 -0.76
N VAL A 186 12.99 -4.98 0.17
CA VAL A 186 11.83 -4.09 0.23
C VAL A 186 11.82 -3.26 1.49
N PHE A 187 11.30 -2.05 1.37
CA PHE A 187 10.82 -1.23 2.46
C PHE A 187 9.30 -1.25 2.37
N ASP A 188 8.59 -1.63 3.44
CA ASP A 188 7.15 -1.77 3.42
C ASP A 188 6.55 -1.42 4.77
N VAL A 189 6.01 -0.21 4.91
CA VAL A 189 5.60 0.34 6.21
C VAL A 189 4.27 1.08 6.11
N LEU A 190 3.29 0.60 6.88
CA LEU A 190 2.08 1.36 7.19
C LEU A 190 2.42 2.54 8.11
N VAL A 191 1.80 3.69 7.86
CA VAL A 191 2.14 4.95 8.49
C VAL A 191 0.90 5.50 9.18
N ASP A 192 1.02 5.91 10.44
CA ASP A 192 -0.02 6.70 11.12
C ASP A 192 -0.03 8.13 10.53
N PRO A 193 -1.10 8.53 9.80
CA PRO A 193 -1.20 9.85 9.21
C PRO A 193 -1.48 10.95 10.25
N GLY A 194 -1.74 10.60 11.52
CA GLY A 194 -2.14 11.55 12.57
C GLY A 194 -3.50 12.18 12.32
N ARG A 195 -4.32 11.59 11.43
CA ARG A 195 -5.67 12.06 11.07
C ARG A 195 -6.55 10.90 10.62
N PRO A 196 -7.89 11.07 10.62
CA PRO A 196 -8.77 10.07 10.03
C PRO A 196 -8.52 9.89 8.53
N VAL A 197 -8.44 8.63 8.08
CA VAL A 197 -8.41 8.25 6.67
C VAL A 197 -9.83 8.40 6.07
N PRO A 198 -10.02 9.22 5.02
CA PRO A 198 -11.32 9.42 4.40
C PRO A 198 -11.85 8.15 3.71
N PRO A 199 -13.17 7.88 3.74
CA PRO A 199 -13.76 6.68 3.12
C PRO A 199 -13.47 6.54 1.63
N GLU A 200 -13.28 7.64 0.90
CA GLU A 200 -12.88 7.62 -0.51
C GLU A 200 -11.49 7.02 -0.73
N SER A 201 -10.52 7.33 0.12
CA SER A 201 -9.18 6.75 0.06
C SER A 201 -9.21 5.27 0.46
N VAL A 202 -9.96 4.92 1.51
CA VAL A 202 -10.17 3.52 1.93
C VAL A 202 -10.74 2.67 0.79
N ARG A 203 -11.65 3.22 -0.04
CA ARG A 203 -12.20 2.48 -1.20
C ARG A 203 -11.17 2.17 -2.28
N ILE A 204 -10.06 2.91 -2.33
CA ILE A 204 -8.99 2.73 -3.31
C ILE A 204 -8.00 1.70 -2.77
N HIS A 205 -7.37 2.00 -1.63
CA HIS A 205 -6.22 1.24 -1.13
C HIS A 205 -6.53 0.29 0.04
N GLY A 206 -7.78 0.24 0.50
CA GLY A 206 -8.21 -0.66 1.58
C GLY A 206 -7.74 -0.31 3.00
N ILE A 207 -6.74 0.55 3.16
CA ILE A 207 -6.22 0.98 4.47
C ILE A 207 -7.23 1.87 5.22
N ASP A 208 -7.83 1.35 6.28
CA ASP A 208 -8.69 2.10 7.19
C ASP A 208 -7.99 2.49 8.50
N ASN A 209 -8.66 3.28 9.34
CA ASN A 209 -8.12 3.75 10.61
C ASN A 209 -7.82 2.60 11.60
N ASP A 210 -8.50 1.46 11.49
CA ASP A 210 -8.31 0.32 12.39
C ASP A 210 -6.99 -0.42 12.05
N VAL A 211 -6.61 -0.48 10.77
CA VAL A 211 -5.31 -1.03 10.31
C VAL A 211 -4.12 -0.22 10.83
N LEU A 212 -4.29 1.10 10.99
CA LEU A 212 -3.20 2.01 11.34
C LEU A 212 -2.95 2.15 12.85
N VAL A 213 -3.70 1.43 13.69
CA VAL A 213 -3.55 1.51 15.15
C VAL A 213 -2.17 1.00 15.57
N GLY A 214 -1.33 1.91 16.08
CA GLY A 214 0.02 1.60 16.52
C GLY A 214 1.07 1.64 15.41
N ALA A 215 0.68 2.03 14.19
CA ALA A 215 1.62 2.32 13.13
C ALA A 215 2.53 3.51 13.53
N PRO A 216 3.80 3.53 13.10
CA PRO A 216 4.69 4.66 13.32
C PRO A 216 4.23 5.89 12.51
N THR A 217 4.54 7.09 12.99
CA THR A 217 4.32 8.30 12.20
C THR A 217 5.36 8.40 11.07
N LEU A 218 5.05 9.18 10.03
CA LEU A 218 5.99 9.38 8.92
C LEU A 218 7.34 9.93 9.40
N GLU A 219 7.34 10.78 10.44
CA GLU A 219 8.54 11.29 11.09
C GLU A 219 9.45 10.18 11.63
N ALA A 220 8.87 9.12 12.19
CA ALA A 220 9.61 7.98 12.72
C ALA A 220 10.12 7.04 11.61
N VAL A 221 9.39 6.95 10.49
CA VAL A 221 9.71 6.05 9.38
C VAL A 221 10.81 6.62 8.48
N LEU A 222 10.77 7.93 8.19
CA LEU A 222 11.63 8.54 7.18
C LEU A 222 13.14 8.34 7.36
N PRO A 223 13.73 8.38 8.57
CA PRO A 223 15.16 8.12 8.74
C PRO A 223 15.58 6.75 8.18
N SER A 224 14.85 5.69 8.54
CA SER A 224 15.11 4.33 8.04
C SER A 224 14.84 4.19 6.54
N PHE A 225 13.83 4.89 6.02
CA PHE A 225 13.56 4.94 4.58
C PHE A 225 14.73 5.60 3.82
N TYR A 226 15.29 6.67 4.36
CA TYR A 226 16.45 7.33 3.78
C TYR A 226 17.67 6.41 3.78
N GLU A 227 17.94 5.70 4.87
CA GLU A 227 18.99 4.67 4.92
C GLU A 227 18.80 3.60 3.84
N PHE A 228 17.57 3.10 3.67
CA PHE A 228 17.22 2.14 2.62
C PHE A 228 17.47 2.70 1.20
N VAL A 229 17.06 3.95 0.96
CA VAL A 229 17.33 4.67 -0.31
C VAL A 229 18.83 4.82 -0.52
N GLY A 230 19.59 5.13 0.54
CA GLY A 230 21.03 5.28 0.54
C GLY A 230 21.49 6.20 -0.59
N ASN A 231 22.29 5.65 -1.51
CA ASN A 231 22.71 6.35 -2.72
C ASN A 231 22.05 5.78 -3.99
N ALA A 232 20.81 5.31 -3.95
CA ALA A 232 20.12 4.87 -5.18
C ALA A 232 19.63 6.04 -6.03
N VAL A 233 19.35 5.76 -7.31
CA VAL A 233 18.47 6.57 -8.15
C VAL A 233 17.04 6.35 -7.67
N VAL A 234 16.30 7.42 -7.41
CA VAL A 234 14.90 7.32 -6.98
C VAL A 234 14.01 7.15 -8.19
N VAL A 235 13.07 6.22 -8.13
CA VAL A 235 12.14 5.93 -9.22
C VAL A 235 10.73 5.80 -8.68
N GLY A 236 9.74 6.16 -9.50
CA GLY A 236 8.33 5.87 -9.24
C GLY A 236 7.51 6.03 -10.52
N HIS A 237 6.19 5.87 -10.41
CA HIS A 237 5.24 6.18 -11.47
C HIS A 237 4.46 7.43 -11.06
N GLU A 238 4.55 8.52 -11.82
CA GLU A 238 4.12 9.85 -11.38
C GLU A 238 4.81 10.32 -10.10
N VAL A 239 6.09 9.93 -9.92
CA VAL A 239 6.89 10.00 -8.67
C VAL A 239 6.92 11.37 -8.00
N SER A 240 6.65 12.44 -8.75
CA SER A 240 6.45 13.78 -8.20
C SER A 240 5.36 13.82 -7.12
N PHE A 241 4.33 12.97 -7.23
CA PHE A 241 3.26 12.79 -6.26
C PHE A 241 3.78 12.26 -4.93
N ASP A 242 4.56 11.19 -4.92
CA ASP A 242 5.10 10.63 -3.69
C ASP A 242 6.06 11.62 -3.03
N LEU A 243 6.95 12.22 -3.83
CA LEU A 243 7.96 13.14 -3.33
C LEU A 243 7.34 14.38 -2.67
N ARG A 244 6.21 14.91 -3.15
CA ARG A 244 5.51 16.05 -2.49
C ARG A 244 4.87 15.66 -1.16
N PHE A 245 4.53 14.39 -0.93
CA PHE A 245 4.04 13.92 0.37
C PHE A 245 5.19 13.75 1.38
N LEU A 246 6.34 13.26 0.94
CA LEU A 246 7.50 13.03 1.81
C LEU A 246 8.25 14.34 2.14
N ALA A 247 8.34 15.28 1.20
CA ALA A 247 9.19 16.47 1.32
C ALA A 247 8.90 17.37 2.54
N PRO A 248 7.65 17.65 2.95
CA PRO A 248 7.39 18.47 4.13
C PRO A 248 7.93 17.85 5.42
N VAL A 249 7.81 16.53 5.57
CA VAL A 249 8.26 15.80 6.76
C VAL A 249 9.77 15.67 6.75
N ALA A 250 10.36 15.31 5.61
CA ALA A 250 11.81 15.28 5.44
C ALA A 250 12.46 16.62 5.82
N ARG A 251 11.88 17.75 5.38
CA ARG A 251 12.34 19.09 5.72
C ARG A 251 12.28 19.38 7.23
N ARG A 252 11.21 18.96 7.92
CA ARG A 252 11.10 19.11 9.38
C ARG A 252 12.18 18.31 10.13
N LEU A 253 12.56 17.16 9.59
CA LEU A 253 13.62 16.31 10.14
C LEU A 253 15.05 16.75 9.74
N GLY A 254 15.19 17.80 8.94
CA GLY A 254 16.50 18.21 8.40
C GLY A 254 17.09 17.22 7.39
N LEU A 255 16.29 16.29 6.85
CA LEU A 255 16.71 15.36 5.82
C LEU A 255 16.81 16.08 4.46
N PRO A 256 17.83 15.77 3.64
CA PRO A 256 17.95 16.36 2.32
C PRO A 256 16.75 15.98 1.45
N PRO A 257 16.29 16.83 0.52
CA PRO A 257 15.17 16.48 -0.34
C PRO A 257 15.55 15.30 -1.24
N LEU A 258 14.71 14.27 -1.33
CA LEU A 258 14.90 13.15 -2.27
C LEU A 258 14.97 13.63 -3.73
N SER A 259 14.36 14.76 -4.06
CA SER A 259 14.46 15.41 -5.38
C SER A 259 15.84 16.00 -5.68
N ALA A 260 16.70 16.18 -4.68
CA ALA A 260 18.12 16.48 -4.92
C ALA A 260 18.91 15.23 -5.34
N ARG A 261 18.27 14.06 -5.45
CA ARG A 261 18.86 12.86 -6.06
C ARG A 261 18.53 12.82 -7.55
N ALA A 262 19.12 11.87 -8.28
CA ALA A 262 18.60 11.54 -9.59
C ALA A 262 17.22 10.88 -9.42
N VAL A 263 16.22 11.42 -10.11
CA VAL A 263 14.83 10.94 -10.06
C VAL A 263 14.40 10.57 -11.48
N LEU A 264 13.90 9.35 -11.65
CA LEU A 264 13.28 8.89 -12.89
C LEU A 264 11.79 8.61 -12.67
N ASP A 265 11.00 8.91 -13.68
CA ASP A 265 9.57 8.63 -13.70
C ASP A 265 9.29 7.63 -14.81
N THR A 266 8.66 6.50 -14.49
CA THR A 266 8.39 5.44 -15.48
C THR A 266 7.39 5.86 -16.55
N GLY A 267 6.46 6.78 -16.24
CA GLY A 267 5.58 7.41 -17.21
C GLY A 267 6.37 8.25 -18.22
N ASP A 268 7.30 9.08 -17.74
CA ASP A 268 8.17 9.88 -18.62
C ASP A 268 9.12 9.02 -19.46
N LEU A 269 9.72 7.99 -18.86
CA LEU A 269 10.54 7.03 -19.60
C LEU A 269 9.70 6.31 -20.65
N SER A 270 8.47 5.92 -20.33
CA SER A 270 7.57 5.33 -21.32
C SER A 270 7.20 6.33 -22.42
N ARG A 271 7.02 7.63 -22.15
CA ARG A 271 6.77 8.63 -23.19
C ARG A 271 7.98 8.77 -24.12
N ALA A 272 9.20 8.71 -23.56
CA ALA A 272 10.43 8.76 -24.36
C ALA A 272 10.57 7.53 -25.28
N VAL A 273 10.23 6.36 -24.77
CA VAL A 273 10.31 5.06 -25.46
C VAL A 273 9.15 4.88 -26.46
N HIS A 274 7.92 5.20 -26.06
CA HIS A 274 6.68 4.94 -26.81
C HIS A 274 5.97 6.25 -27.18
N ARG A 275 6.66 7.16 -27.90
CA ARG A 275 6.17 8.51 -28.20
C ARG A 275 4.79 8.60 -28.85
N SER A 276 4.42 7.61 -29.66
CA SER A 276 3.13 7.59 -30.39
C SER A 276 2.02 6.85 -29.66
N ALA A 277 2.31 6.24 -28.51
CA ALA A 277 1.33 5.46 -27.78
C ALA A 277 0.42 6.36 -26.95
N THR A 278 -0.85 5.98 -26.84
CA THR A 278 -1.81 6.57 -25.91
C THR A 278 -1.78 5.79 -24.59
N GLY A 279 -2.03 6.48 -23.48
CA GLY A 279 -2.00 5.87 -22.15
C GLY A 279 -0.58 5.65 -21.63
N HIS A 280 -0.27 6.29 -20.50
CA HIS A 280 0.98 6.13 -19.77
C HIS A 280 0.73 5.96 -18.27
N ASP A 281 -0.48 5.57 -17.88
CA ASP A 281 -0.77 5.09 -16.53
C ASP A 281 -0.15 3.70 -16.31
N LEU A 282 -0.04 3.31 -15.04
CA LEU A 282 0.66 2.11 -14.62
C LEU A 282 0.11 0.84 -15.29
N GLU A 283 -1.21 0.74 -15.42
CA GLU A 283 -1.92 -0.40 -16.02
C GLU A 283 -1.66 -0.50 -17.52
N ALA A 284 -1.72 0.62 -18.24
CA ALA A 284 -1.40 0.69 -19.66
C ALA A 284 0.07 0.31 -19.91
N LEU A 285 0.99 0.72 -19.03
CA LEU A 285 2.39 0.34 -19.14
C LEU A 285 2.61 -1.14 -18.84
N ALA A 286 2.01 -1.65 -17.77
CA ALA A 286 2.09 -3.05 -17.38
C ALA A 286 1.60 -3.96 -18.52
N LEU A 287 0.42 -3.65 -19.07
CA LEU A 287 -0.16 -4.36 -20.20
C LEU A 287 0.75 -4.32 -21.43
N ARG A 288 1.23 -3.13 -21.82
CA ARG A 288 2.08 -2.95 -23.01
C ARG A 288 3.40 -3.70 -22.92
N LEU A 289 3.95 -3.82 -21.71
CA LEU A 289 5.25 -4.41 -21.45
C LEU A 289 5.16 -5.89 -21.03
N GLY A 290 3.95 -6.45 -20.95
CA GLY A 290 3.72 -7.83 -20.51
C GLY A 290 4.11 -8.07 -19.05
N VAL A 291 3.98 -7.04 -18.20
CA VAL A 291 4.24 -7.10 -16.77
C VAL A 291 2.93 -7.41 -16.04
N PRO A 292 2.89 -8.42 -15.15
CA PRO A 292 1.71 -8.65 -14.32
C PRO A 292 1.53 -7.52 -13.32
N VAL A 293 0.30 -7.06 -13.14
CA VAL A 293 -0.04 -6.11 -12.08
C VAL A 293 -0.11 -6.87 -10.76
N ILE A 294 0.75 -6.50 -9.82
CA ILE A 294 0.87 -7.15 -8.51
C ILE A 294 0.09 -6.29 -7.51
N SER A 295 -1.00 -6.83 -6.94
CA SER A 295 -1.74 -6.22 -5.83
C SER A 295 -1.97 -4.70 -6.00
N ARG A 296 -2.68 -4.30 -7.06
CA ARG A 296 -2.97 -2.90 -7.40
C ARG A 296 -3.57 -2.14 -6.21
N HIS A 297 -3.15 -0.90 -5.99
CA HIS A 297 -3.55 -0.05 -4.87
C HIS A 297 -3.05 -0.55 -3.51
N SER A 298 -1.95 -1.31 -3.54
CA SER A 298 -1.08 -1.48 -2.39
C SER A 298 0.25 -0.84 -2.74
N ALA A 299 0.83 -0.08 -1.80
CA ALA A 299 2.08 0.62 -2.08
C ALA A 299 3.19 -0.35 -2.51
N LEU A 300 3.29 -1.52 -1.86
CA LEU A 300 4.29 -2.52 -2.23
C LEU A 300 4.01 -3.15 -3.61
N GLY A 301 2.76 -3.49 -3.89
CA GLY A 301 2.37 -4.07 -5.18
C GLY A 301 2.61 -3.12 -6.35
N ASP A 302 2.29 -1.84 -6.19
CA ASP A 302 2.52 -0.81 -7.19
C ASP A 302 4.01 -0.50 -7.35
N ALA A 303 4.80 -0.49 -6.26
CA ALA A 303 6.26 -0.36 -6.33
C ALA A 303 6.91 -1.55 -7.08
N LEU A 304 6.47 -2.79 -6.82
CA LEU A 304 6.95 -3.99 -7.52
C LEU A 304 6.57 -3.97 -9.01
N THR A 305 5.31 -3.65 -9.32
CA THR A 305 4.84 -3.51 -10.71
C THR A 305 5.65 -2.43 -11.44
N THR A 306 5.88 -1.30 -10.79
CA THR A 306 6.70 -0.20 -11.32
C THR A 306 8.16 -0.61 -11.53
N ALA A 307 8.72 -1.44 -10.66
CA ALA A 307 10.09 -1.93 -10.77
C ALA A 307 10.27 -2.87 -11.98
N GLU A 308 9.32 -3.76 -12.21
CA GLU A 308 9.30 -4.61 -13.41
C GLU A 308 9.16 -3.77 -14.69
N ILE A 309 8.27 -2.77 -14.68
CA ILE A 309 8.14 -1.79 -15.78
C ILE A 309 9.46 -1.07 -16.02
N LEU A 310 10.14 -0.60 -14.96
CA LEU A 310 11.43 0.07 -15.06
C LEU A 310 12.45 -0.83 -15.77
N VAL A 311 12.59 -2.10 -15.37
CA VAL A 311 13.54 -3.03 -15.99
C VAL A 311 13.28 -3.17 -17.50
N ARG A 312 12.01 -3.31 -17.91
CA ARG A 312 11.64 -3.38 -19.33
C ARG A 312 11.94 -2.08 -20.08
N LEU A 313 11.66 -0.94 -19.46
CA LEU A 313 11.95 0.37 -20.06
C LEU A 313 13.46 0.62 -20.19
N LEU A 314 14.27 0.23 -19.22
CA LEU A 314 15.74 0.33 -19.29
C LEU A 314 16.30 -0.47 -20.47
N ALA A 315 15.80 -1.69 -20.69
CA ALA A 315 16.18 -2.49 -21.86
C ALA A 315 15.79 -1.80 -23.19
N LEU A 316 14.60 -1.24 -23.27
CA LEU A 316 14.13 -0.53 -24.47
C LEU A 316 14.86 0.80 -24.71
N LEU A 317 15.31 1.49 -23.66
CA LEU A 317 16.17 2.67 -23.75
C LEU A 317 17.56 2.29 -24.28
N LYS A 318 18.15 1.21 -23.75
CA LYS A 318 19.44 0.68 -24.23
C LYS A 318 19.40 0.34 -25.72
N ASN A 319 18.32 -0.28 -26.19
CA ASN A 319 18.10 -0.55 -27.62
C ASN A 319 17.97 0.71 -28.50
N ARG A 320 17.71 1.88 -27.90
CA ARG A 320 17.68 3.18 -28.58
C ARG A 320 18.96 4.00 -28.39
N GLY A 321 20.02 3.39 -27.85
CA GLY A 321 21.30 4.06 -27.61
C GLY A 321 21.33 4.92 -26.35
N VAL A 322 20.32 4.83 -25.47
CA VAL A 322 20.31 5.47 -24.15
C VAL A 322 20.89 4.48 -23.14
N SER A 323 22.14 4.70 -22.74
CA SER A 323 22.93 3.74 -21.96
C SER A 323 23.39 4.26 -20.61
N THR A 324 23.32 5.57 -20.38
CA THR A 324 23.72 6.22 -19.13
C THR A 324 22.55 6.89 -18.40
N LEU A 325 22.72 7.16 -17.11
CA LEU A 325 21.72 7.87 -16.31
C LEU A 325 21.37 9.24 -16.89
N GLY A 326 22.37 9.99 -17.35
CA GLY A 326 22.21 11.32 -17.92
C GLY A 326 21.36 11.31 -19.18
N GLU A 327 21.63 10.38 -20.08
CA GLU A 327 20.83 10.20 -21.29
C GLU A 327 19.39 9.82 -20.96
N ALA A 328 19.17 8.95 -19.97
CA ALA A 328 17.82 8.58 -19.53
C ALA A 328 17.06 9.78 -18.92
N LEU A 329 17.73 10.58 -18.08
CA LEU A 329 17.17 11.81 -17.51
C LEU A 329 16.81 12.83 -18.59
N GLU A 330 17.68 13.03 -19.59
CA GLU A 330 17.42 13.93 -20.71
C GLU A 330 16.29 13.41 -21.62
N ALA A 331 16.24 12.10 -21.88
CA ALA A 331 15.17 11.48 -22.65
C ALA A 331 13.80 11.67 -21.97
N ALA A 332 13.72 11.41 -20.67
CA ALA A 332 12.53 11.66 -19.86
C ALA A 332 12.14 13.14 -19.84
N ARG A 333 13.11 14.06 -19.70
CA ARG A 333 12.84 15.50 -19.73
C ARG A 333 12.26 15.95 -21.07
N ARG A 334 12.85 15.52 -22.19
CA ARG A 334 12.35 15.88 -23.54
C ARG A 334 10.95 15.34 -23.79
N ALA A 335 10.61 14.18 -23.24
CA ALA A 335 9.31 13.57 -23.40
C ALA A 335 8.18 14.34 -22.68
N ARG A 336 8.50 15.16 -21.68
CA ARG A 336 7.54 16.06 -21.00
C ARG A 336 7.25 17.34 -21.76
N THR A 337 8.16 17.76 -22.64
CA THR A 337 7.99 18.98 -23.42
C THR A 337 7.30 18.65 -24.75
N PRO A 338 6.14 19.24 -25.06
CA PRO A 338 5.53 19.10 -26.38
C PRO A 338 6.54 19.52 -27.45
N ALA A 339 6.61 18.79 -28.56
CA ALA A 339 7.35 19.28 -29.73
C ALA A 339 6.69 20.58 -30.19
N LEU A 340 7.46 21.68 -30.17
CA LEU A 340 7.05 22.96 -30.74
C LEU A 340 6.84 22.84 -32.25
#